data_AF-A0A7X2MIE0-F1
#
_entry.id   AF-A0A7X2MIE0-F1
#
_cell.length_a   1.000
_cell.length_b   1.000
_cell.length_c   1.000
_cell.angle_alpha   90.00
_cell.angle_beta   90.00
_cell.angle_gamma   90.00
#
_symmetry.space_group_name_H-M   'P 1'
#
loop_
_entity.id
_entity.type
_entity.pdbx_description
1 polymer ?
#
loop_
_entity_poly.entity_id
_entity_poly.type
_entity_poly.pdbx_seq_one_letter_code
_entity_poly.pdbx_strand_id
1 'polypeptide(L)' 'MAVKSPCTDVCIFEGSKGWCVGCGRTLKEAREWQKLSPYHRKEIERALPARLKNINSTEK' A
#
# COMPACT_ATOMS: atom_id res chain seq x y z
N MET A 1 -8.52 -14.00 12.73
CA MET A 1 -7.52 -14.22 11.65
C MET A 1 -6.95 -12.89 11.21
N ALA A 2 -5.66 -12.64 11.40
CA ALA A 2 -5.01 -11.42 10.91
C ALA A 2 -5.05 -11.42 9.37
N VAL A 3 -5.78 -10.47 8.77
CA VAL A 3 -5.65 -10.17 7.35
C VAL A 3 -4.18 -9.86 7.11
N LYS A 4 -3.47 -10.74 6.38
CA LYS A 4 -2.10 -10.50 5.91
C LYS A 4 -2.13 -9.20 5.11
N SER A 5 -1.77 -8.13 5.80
CA SER A 5 -1.55 -6.83 5.21
C SER A 5 -0.05 -6.68 5.22
N PRO A 6 0.60 -6.32 4.11
CA PRO A 6 2.01 -5.96 4.07
C PRO A 6 2.24 -4.59 4.74
N CYS A 7 1.52 -4.31 5.83
CA CYS A 7 1.70 -3.11 6.63
C CYS A 7 2.76 -3.45 7.66
N THR A 8 3.84 -2.70 7.67
CA THR A 8 4.90 -2.76 8.68
C THR A 8 4.49 -2.09 9.99
N ASP A 9 3.18 -1.98 10.26
CA ASP A 9 2.56 -1.11 11.30
C ASP A 9 2.84 0.40 11.13
N VAL A 10 3.62 0.78 10.11
CA VAL A 10 3.94 2.18 9.78
C VAL A 10 3.04 2.65 8.65
N CYS A 11 2.00 3.43 9.00
CA CYS A 11 1.05 4.02 8.06
C CYS A 11 1.35 5.52 7.86
N ILE A 12 2.50 5.82 7.24
CA ILE A 12 2.91 7.19 6.92
C ILE A 12 2.46 7.50 5.50
N PHE A 13 1.53 8.43 5.35
CA PHE A 13 1.05 8.90 4.05
C PHE A 13 1.78 10.20 3.69
N GLU A 14 2.48 10.19 2.56
CA GLU A 14 3.07 11.42 2.04
C GLU A 14 1.97 12.30 1.44
N GLY A 15 1.81 13.50 2.01
CA GLY A 15 0.63 14.36 1.83
C GLY A 15 0.39 14.81 0.39
N SER A 16 1.41 14.80 -0.46
CA SER A 16 1.29 15.22 -1.86
C SER A 16 0.68 14.17 -2.79
N LYS A 17 0.71 12.88 -2.44
CA LYS A 17 0.17 11.81 -3.30
C LYS A 17 -0.86 10.94 -2.59
N GLY A 18 -0.87 10.90 -1.26
CA GLY A 18 -1.76 10.04 -0.48
C GLY A 18 -1.35 8.56 -0.53
N TRP A 19 -0.05 8.31 -0.71
CA TRP A 19 0.54 6.97 -0.79
C TRP A 19 1.29 6.69 0.51
N CYS A 20 1.16 5.47 1.00
CA CYS A 20 1.86 4.96 2.18
C CYS A 20 3.34 4.73 1.83
N VAL A 21 4.29 5.46 2.43
CA VAL A 21 5.73 5.24 2.17
C VAL A 21 6.23 3.91 2.73
N GLY A 22 5.58 3.37 3.76
CA GLY A 22 5.94 2.07 4.33
C GLY A 22 5.44 0.88 3.51
N CYS A 23 4.34 1.07 2.77
CA CYS A 23 3.58 -0.04 2.23
C CYS A 23 3.09 0.15 0.79
N GLY A 24 3.35 1.30 0.15
CA GLY A 24 3.04 1.60 -1.25
C GLY A 24 1.56 1.68 -1.60
N ARG A 25 0.65 1.54 -0.63
CA ARG A 25 -0.81 1.55 -0.85
C ARG A 25 -1.38 2.95 -0.69
N THR A 26 -2.44 3.26 -1.44
CA THR A 26 -3.17 4.53 -1.25
C THR A 26 -4.12 4.46 -0.07
N LEU A 27 -4.54 5.63 0.43
CA LEU A 27 -5.50 5.75 1.54
C LEU A 27 -6.87 5.14 1.19
N LYS A 28 -7.28 5.21 -0.09
CA LYS A 28 -8.48 4.54 -0.62
C LYS A 28 -8.33 3.02 -0.55
N GLU A 29 -7.21 2.48 -1.06
CA GLU A 29 -6.93 1.03 -0.98
C GLU A 29 -6.86 0.53 0.45
N ALA A 30 -6.31 1.32 1.38
CA ALA A 30 -6.27 0.98 2.80
C ALA A 30 -7.68 0.91 3.43
N ARG A 31 -8.56 1.88 3.12
CA ARG A 31 -9.97 1.84 3.58
C ARG A 31 -10.74 0.67 2.98
N GLU A 32 -10.56 0.42 1.70
CA GLU A 32 -11.27 -0.65 1.00
C GLU A 32 -10.64 -2.03 1.23
N TRP A 33 -9.44 -2.10 1.82
CA TRP A 33 -8.72 -3.35 2.10
C TRP A 33 -9.59 -4.41 2.79
N GLN A 34 -10.39 -3.99 3.77
CA GLN A 34 -11.30 -4.89 4.48
C GLN A 34 -12.44 -5.42 3.58
N LYS A 35 -12.90 -4.61 2.63
CA LYS A 35 -13.94 -4.95 1.65
C LYS A 35 -13.41 -5.65 0.39
N LEU A 36 -12.11 -5.56 0.13
CA LEU A 36 -11.48 -6.14 -1.05
C LEU A 36 -11.48 -7.67 -0.97
N SER A 37 -11.84 -8.30 -2.09
CA SER A 37 -11.69 -9.74 -2.28
C SER A 37 -10.23 -10.17 -2.17
N PRO A 38 -9.96 -11.40 -1.70
CA PRO A 38 -8.60 -11.93 -1.57
C PRO A 38 -7.81 -11.91 -2.90
N TYR A 39 -8.50 -12.01 -4.04
CA TYR A 39 -7.88 -11.88 -5.36
C TYR A 39 -7.32 -10.48 -5.62
N HIS A 40 -8.13 -9.43 -5.41
CA HIS A 40 -7.66 -8.04 -5.54
C HIS A 40 -6.56 -7.70 -4.54
N ARG A 41 -6.64 -8.22 -3.30
CA ARG A 41 -5.56 -8.04 -2.32
C ARG A 41 -4.22 -8.57 -2.86
N LYS A 42 -4.22 -9.77 -3.46
CA LYS A 42 -3.04 -10.36 -4.11
C LYS A 42 -2.53 -9.56 -5.31
N GLU A 43 -3.41 -8.94 -6.07
CA GLU A 43 -3.02 -8.05 -7.18
C GLU A 43 -2.35 -6.78 -6.66
N ILE A 44 -2.95 -6.15 -5.64
CA ILE A 44 -2.37 -4.98 -4.97
C ILE A 44 -1.01 -5.35 -4.38
N GLU A 45 -0.91 -6.45 -3.62
CA GLU A 45 0.36 -6.93 -3.03
C GLU A 45 1.46 -7.13 -4.08
N ARG A 46 1.13 -7.62 -5.28
CA ARG A 46 2.09 -7.74 -6.39
C ARG A 46 2.48 -6.38 -6.98
N ALA A 47 1.57 -5.42 -6.99
CA ALA A 47 1.83 -4.07 -7.45
C ALA A 47 2.59 -3.20 -6.42
N LEU A 48 2.46 -3.49 -5.12
CA LEU A 48 3.12 -2.74 -4.04
C LEU A 48 4.65 -2.61 -4.20
N PRO A 49 5.45 -3.68 -4.43
CA PRO A 49 6.90 -3.55 -4.57
C PRO A 49 7.30 -2.72 -5.80
N ALA A 50 6.53 -2.80 -6.89
CA ALA A 50 6.74 -1.95 -8.07
C ALA A 50 6.43 -0.48 -7.77
N ARG A 51 5.34 -0.21 -7.06
CA ARG A 51 4.96 1.13 -6.60
C ARG A 51 5.97 1.70 -5.62
N LEU A 52 6.37 0.94 -4.60
CA LEU A 52 7.40 1.31 -3.61
C LEU A 52 8.72 1.72 -4.27
N LYS A 53 9.20 0.93 -5.26
CA LYS A 53 10.36 1.32 -6.06
C LYS A 53 10.18 2.69 -6.73
N ASN A 54 8.99 2.97 -7.26
CA ASN A 54 8.71 4.23 -7.93
C ASN A 54 8.57 5.41 -6.95
N ILE A 55 8.08 5.19 -5.72
CA ILE A 55 7.96 6.21 -4.67
C ILE A 55 9.35 6.55 -4.12
N ASN A 56 10.12 5.55 -3.70
CA ASN A 56 11.48 5.72 -3.19
C ASN A 56 12.43 6.28 -4.25
N SER A 57 12.16 6.04 -5.54
CA SER A 57 12.96 6.64 -6.62
C SER A 57 12.63 8.11 -6.88
N THR A 58 11.53 8.64 -6.35
CA THR A 58 11.16 10.07 -6.47
C THR A 58 11.64 10.93 -5.30
N GLU A 59 12.25 10.36 -4.28
CA GLU A 59 12.97 11.10 -3.22
C GLU A 59 14.48 11.13 -3.51
N LYS A 60 14.88 11.80 -4.59
CA LYS A 60 16.28 12.19 -4.79
C LYS A 60 16.38 13.59 -5.36
#